data_AF-A0A176VVI2-F1
#
_entry.id   AF-A0A176VVI2-F1
#
_cell.length_a   1.000
_cell.length_b   1.000
_cell.length_c   1.000
_cell.angle_alpha   90.00
_cell.angle_beta   90.00
_cell.angle_gamma   90.00
#
_symmetry.space_group_name_H-M   'P 1'
#
loop_
_entity.id
_entity.type
_entity.pdbx_description
1 polymer ?
#
loop_
_entity_poly.entity_id
_entity_poly.type
_entity_poly.pdbx_seq_one_letter_code
_entity_poly.pdbx_strand_id
1 'polypeptide(L)'
;MNEVVTNRECEEDCGSAGARCQPGLVLVRREGEGQGEGTAAGRQFRAIGERYHGLPPDERLQWRSFLLKLTADNLKNARDDEQFVASHKAVFVVYAALGDICIFTVGKDEYDELALVEVLTAVTSSIRDVCKRAPSERVFLEKYGKVCLCLDEIVVQGRLEQTDKDRVRRLTRLKPLAEG
;
A
#
# COMPACT_ATOMS: atom_id res chain seq x y z
N MET A 1 -6.96 -18.87 -7.54
CA MET A 1 -5.63 -18.97 -6.92
C MET A 1 -4.72 -18.12 -7.78
N ASN A 2 -4.42 -16.90 -7.36
CA ASN A 2 -3.45 -16.07 -8.06
C ASN A 2 -2.05 -16.57 -7.70
N GLU A 3 -1.17 -16.75 -8.68
CA GLU A 3 0.25 -17.00 -8.44
C GLU A 3 0.82 -15.81 -7.66
N VAL A 4 1.33 -16.08 -6.46
CA VAL A 4 2.14 -15.13 -5.73
C VAL A 4 3.51 -15.11 -6.38
N VAL A 5 3.86 -14.02 -7.06
CA VAL A 5 5.19 -13.85 -7.64
C VAL A 5 6.14 -13.46 -6.50
N THR A 6 6.87 -14.43 -5.97
CA THR A 6 7.94 -14.22 -4.98
C THR A 6 9.18 -13.67 -5.68
N ASN A 7 9.51 -12.40 -5.43
CA ASN A 7 10.83 -11.86 -5.79
C ASN A 7 11.78 -12.06 -4.60
N ARG A 8 12.91 -12.72 -4.85
CA ARG A 8 13.87 -13.14 -3.82
C ARG A 8 14.62 -11.93 -3.22
N GLU A 9 14.74 -11.99 -1.89
CA GLU A 9 15.68 -11.29 -0.99
C GLU A 9 16.31 -9.99 -1.50
N CYS A 10 15.81 -8.85 -1.02
CA CYS A 10 16.54 -7.58 -1.16
C CYS A 10 17.60 -7.45 -0.07
N GLU A 11 18.83 -7.84 -0.40
CA GLU A 11 20.05 -7.58 0.40
C GLU A 11 20.51 -6.13 0.21
N GLU A 12 19.90 -5.16 0.90
CA GLU A 12 20.53 -3.86 1.16
C GLU A 12 20.12 -3.30 2.52
N ASP A 13 21.11 -2.76 3.24
CA ASP A 13 21.05 -2.27 4.63
C ASP A 13 19.90 -1.28 4.90
N CYS A 14 18.75 -1.83 5.34
CA CYS A 14 17.75 -1.08 6.08
C CYS A 14 17.98 -1.23 7.59
N GLY A 15 17.97 -0.11 8.31
CA GLY A 15 18.43 0.07 9.69
C GLY A 15 17.90 -0.99 10.67
N SER A 16 18.75 -1.32 11.62
CA SER A 16 18.50 -2.32 12.65
C SER A 16 17.48 -1.82 13.67
N ALA A 17 16.18 -2.11 13.54
CA ALA A 17 15.25 -1.79 14.63
C ALA A 17 13.91 -2.55 14.59
N GLY A 18 13.66 -3.34 15.64
CA GLY A 18 12.78 -2.95 16.75
C GLY A 18 11.31 -2.57 16.50
N ALA A 19 10.80 -2.52 15.27
CA ALA A 19 9.40 -2.19 15.02
C ALA A 19 8.47 -3.25 15.63
N ARG A 20 7.53 -2.82 16.47
CA ARG A 20 6.49 -3.68 17.06
C ARG A 20 5.54 -4.16 15.97
N CYS A 21 5.12 -5.42 16.07
CA CYS A 21 4.32 -6.19 15.09
C CYS A 21 3.07 -5.43 14.63
N GLN A 22 3.12 -4.72 13.51
CA GLN A 22 1.96 -4.00 12.99
C GLN A 22 2.05 -3.84 11.47
N PRO A 23 0.96 -4.07 10.70
CA PRO A 23 0.94 -3.82 9.27
C PRO A 23 1.03 -2.32 9.01
N GLY A 24 2.12 -1.88 8.37
CA GLY A 24 2.26 -0.53 7.83
C GLY A 24 1.68 -0.47 6.42
N LEU A 25 0.91 0.56 6.11
CA LEU A 25 0.39 0.79 4.76
C LEU A 25 1.07 2.00 4.12
N VAL A 26 1.65 1.81 2.94
CA VAL A 26 2.20 2.90 2.14
C VAL A 26 1.56 2.88 0.75
N LEU A 27 1.10 4.04 0.32
CA LEU A 27 0.47 4.26 -0.97
C LEU A 27 1.39 5.12 -1.83
N VAL A 28 1.79 4.57 -2.97
CA VAL A 28 2.76 5.18 -3.87
C VAL A 28 2.10 5.40 -5.23
N ARG A 29 2.28 6.57 -5.83
CA ARG A 29 1.88 6.82 -7.22
C ARG A 29 3.01 6.46 -8.17
N ARG A 30 2.67 5.85 -9.32
CA ARG A 30 3.54 5.76 -10.49
C ARG A 30 3.35 7.01 -11.34
N GLU A 31 4.38 7.83 -11.52
CA GLU A 31 4.29 8.87 -12.55
C GLU A 31 4.24 8.24 -13.95
N GLY A 32 3.39 8.81 -14.81
CA GLY A 32 3.29 8.42 -16.21
C GLY A 32 4.59 8.73 -16.94
N GLU A 33 4.85 8.00 -18.03
CA GLU A 33 5.98 8.30 -18.92
C GLU A 33 5.81 9.72 -19.48
N GLY A 34 6.67 10.64 -19.03
CA GLY A 34 6.78 11.94 -19.66
C GLY A 34 7.26 11.75 -21.09
N GLN A 35 6.46 12.19 -22.08
CA GLN A 35 6.96 12.42 -23.43
C GLN A 35 7.94 13.60 -23.37
N GLY A 36 9.21 13.29 -23.13
CA GLY A 36 10.31 14.24 -23.19
C GLY A 36 11.49 13.57 -23.88
N GLU A 37 11.74 13.93 -25.13
CA GLU A 37 12.93 13.54 -25.86
C GLU A 37 14.19 13.99 -25.08
N GLY A 38 15.10 13.04 -24.79
CA GLY A 38 16.51 13.38 -24.56
C GLY A 38 17.07 13.24 -23.15
N THR A 39 16.34 12.76 -22.14
CA THR A 39 16.95 12.32 -20.88
C THR A 39 16.18 11.12 -20.38
N ALA A 40 16.86 10.05 -19.95
CA ALA A 40 16.22 8.85 -19.41
C ALA A 40 15.22 9.26 -18.32
N ALA A 41 13.94 9.37 -18.66
CA ALA A 41 12.87 9.73 -17.76
C ALA A 41 12.66 8.53 -16.85
N GLY A 42 13.43 8.48 -15.76
CA GLY A 42 13.21 7.52 -14.69
C GLY A 42 11.78 7.70 -14.20
N ARG A 43 11.00 6.60 -14.16
CA ARG A 43 9.68 6.63 -13.52
C ARG A 43 9.87 7.10 -12.08
N GLN A 44 9.40 8.29 -11.77
CA GLN A 44 9.45 8.79 -10.41
C GLN A 44 8.23 8.24 -9.65
N PHE A 45 8.50 7.56 -8.56
CA PHE A 45 7.47 7.10 -7.65
C PHE A 45 7.40 8.08 -6.48
N ARG A 46 6.18 8.45 -6.08
CA ARG A 46 5.93 9.40 -5.00
C ARG A 46 4.93 8.83 -3.99
N ALA A 47 5.26 8.89 -2.71
CA ALA A 47 4.32 8.56 -1.65
C ALA A 47 3.18 9.61 -1.60
N ILE A 48 1.94 9.14 -1.65
CA ILE A 48 0.73 9.98 -1.58
C ILE A 48 -0.09 9.74 -0.30
N GLY A 49 0.23 8.69 0.45
CA GLY A 49 -0.37 8.40 1.76
C GLY A 49 0.41 7.34 2.52
N GLU A 50 0.59 7.55 3.82
CA GLU A 50 1.37 6.67 4.68
C GLU A 50 0.66 6.46 6.02
N ARG A 51 0.63 5.22 6.49
CA ARG A 51 0.13 4.79 7.79
C ARG A 51 1.17 3.88 8.42
N TYR A 52 1.87 4.41 9.41
CA TYR A 52 2.87 3.68 10.16
C TYR A 52 2.32 3.30 11.52
N HIS A 53 2.38 2.00 11.80
CA HIS A 53 2.01 1.42 13.07
C HIS A 53 3.29 0.80 13.65
N GLY A 54 3.74 1.27 14.81
CA GLY A 54 4.92 0.74 15.49
C GLY A 54 6.28 1.10 14.89
N LEU A 55 6.34 1.79 13.73
CA LEU A 55 7.59 2.23 13.09
C LEU A 55 8.05 3.61 13.62
N PRO A 56 9.26 3.71 14.22
CA PRO A 56 9.83 4.97 14.68
C PRO A 56 9.94 6.03 13.56
N PRO A 57 9.75 7.33 13.86
CA PRO A 57 9.86 8.39 12.86
C PRO A 57 11.18 8.41 12.08
N ASP A 58 12.28 8.12 12.76
CA ASP A 58 13.64 8.21 12.20
C ASP A 58 13.91 7.16 11.11
N GLU A 59 13.15 6.07 11.10
CA GLU A 59 13.27 4.97 10.13
C GLU A 59 12.34 5.12 8.92
N ARG A 60 11.33 6.00 9.00
CA ARG A 60 10.29 6.12 7.95
C ARG A 60 10.87 6.49 6.61
N LEU A 61 11.88 7.37 6.59
CA LEU A 61 12.52 7.79 5.34
C LEU A 61 13.25 6.62 4.66
N GLN A 62 13.95 5.80 5.45
CA GLN A 62 14.67 4.64 4.94
C GLN A 62 13.70 3.59 4.38
N TRP A 63 12.62 3.29 5.12
CA TRP A 63 11.55 2.41 4.65
C TRP A 63 10.89 2.94 3.38
N ARG A 64 10.60 4.24 3.29
CA ARG A 64 10.04 4.84 2.08
C ARG A 64 10.97 4.62 0.88
N SER A 65 12.27 4.92 1.03
CA SER A 65 13.25 4.71 -0.04
C SER A 65 13.32 3.25 -0.49
N PHE A 66 13.29 2.30 0.46
CA PHE A 66 13.26 0.88 0.17
C PHE A 66 12.02 0.45 -0.63
N LEU A 67 10.82 0.87 -0.21
CA LEU A 67 9.57 0.53 -0.91
C LEU A 67 9.52 1.17 -2.32
N LEU A 68 10.02 2.39 -2.47
CA LEU A 68 10.13 3.05 -3.77
C LEU A 68 11.10 2.30 -4.70
N LYS A 69 12.23 1.79 -4.18
CA LYS A 69 13.14 0.96 -4.97
C LYS A 69 12.47 -0.34 -5.44
N LEU A 70 11.74 -1.03 -4.54
CA LEU A 70 10.95 -2.22 -4.89
C LEU A 70 9.96 -1.95 -6.04
N THR A 71 9.29 -0.80 -6.06
CA THR A 71 8.40 -0.44 -7.19
C THR A 71 9.15 -0.31 -8.51
N ALA A 72 10.30 0.36 -8.51
CA ALA A 72 11.05 0.67 -9.72
C ALA A 72 11.60 -0.59 -10.40
N ASP A 73 11.98 -1.57 -9.60
CA ASP A 73 12.57 -2.80 -10.10
C ASP A 73 11.49 -3.79 -10.58
N ASN A 74 10.37 -3.89 -9.87
CA ASN A 74 9.43 -5.00 -10.05
C ASN A 74 8.12 -4.64 -10.79
N LEU A 75 7.66 -3.38 -10.73
CA LEU A 75 6.35 -3.01 -11.29
C LEU A 75 6.38 -2.52 -12.74
N LYS A 76 7.51 -2.71 -13.45
CA LYS A 76 7.66 -2.21 -14.82
C LYS A 76 6.59 -2.77 -15.76
N ASN A 77 6.32 -4.07 -15.62
CA ASN A 77 5.41 -4.86 -16.45
C ASN A 77 4.29 -5.53 -15.64
N ALA A 78 4.12 -5.14 -14.37
CA ALA A 78 3.10 -5.70 -13.50
C ALA A 78 1.71 -5.42 -14.04
N ARG A 79 0.84 -6.44 -13.99
CA ARG A 79 -0.58 -6.30 -14.27
C ARG A 79 -1.29 -5.64 -13.08
N ASP A 80 -2.46 -5.08 -13.36
CA ASP A 80 -3.36 -4.60 -12.31
C ASP A 80 -3.76 -5.76 -11.39
N ASP A 81 -3.76 -5.54 -10.07
CA ASP A 81 -3.96 -6.55 -9.02
C ASP A 81 -2.93 -7.71 -8.98
N GLU A 82 -1.85 -7.65 -9.75
CA GLU A 82 -0.75 -8.62 -9.61
C GLU A 82 -0.04 -8.40 -8.27
N GLN A 83 -0.03 -9.45 -7.44
CA GLN A 83 0.51 -9.42 -6.09
C GLN A 83 1.95 -9.90 -6.10
N PHE A 84 2.81 -9.10 -5.49
CA PHE A 84 4.22 -9.38 -5.32
C PHE A 84 4.53 -9.50 -3.83
N VAL A 85 5.49 -10.37 -3.53
CA VAL A 85 6.01 -10.55 -2.19
C VAL A 85 7.51 -10.35 -2.22
N ALA A 86 7.99 -9.57 -1.26
CA ALA A 86 9.39 -9.39 -0.95
C ALA A 86 9.59 -9.59 0.56
N SER A 87 10.79 -10.01 0.93
CA SER A 87 11.20 -10.10 2.33
C SER A 87 12.48 -9.30 2.55
N HIS A 88 12.58 -8.69 3.73
CA HIS A 88 13.80 -8.04 4.20
C HIS A 88 13.99 -8.38 5.68
N LYS A 89 15.01 -9.20 5.98
CA LYS A 89 15.25 -9.76 7.31
C LYS A 89 14.01 -10.52 7.81
N ALA A 90 13.41 -10.10 8.93
CA ALA A 90 12.22 -10.71 9.52
C ALA A 90 10.91 -10.00 9.12
N VAL A 91 10.96 -9.11 8.14
CA VAL A 91 9.80 -8.32 7.68
C VAL A 91 9.40 -8.81 6.29
N PHE A 92 8.11 -8.97 6.09
CA PHE A 92 7.47 -9.28 4.82
C PHE A 92 6.83 -8.01 4.24
N VAL A 93 6.90 -7.88 2.93
CA VAL A 93 6.29 -6.80 2.16
C VAL A 93 5.46 -7.43 1.06
N VAL A 94 4.17 -7.14 1.07
CA VAL A 94 3.25 -7.54 0.01
C VAL A 94 2.75 -6.28 -0.68
N TYR A 95 2.76 -6.28 -2.00
CA TYR A 95 2.39 -5.10 -2.76
C TYR A 95 1.77 -5.43 -4.11
N ALA A 96 0.92 -4.53 -4.59
CA ALA A 96 0.27 -4.65 -5.90
C ALA A 96 0.09 -3.28 -6.55
N ALA A 97 0.08 -3.28 -7.87
CA ALA A 97 -0.41 -2.15 -8.66
C ALA A 97 -1.94 -2.13 -8.65
N LEU A 98 -2.52 -0.95 -8.49
CA LEU A 98 -3.95 -0.68 -8.51
C LEU A 98 -4.19 0.59 -9.35
N GLY A 99 -4.42 0.44 -10.66
CA GLY A 99 -4.48 1.56 -11.60
C GLY A 99 -3.14 2.32 -11.67
N ASP A 100 -3.16 3.63 -11.38
CA ASP A 100 -1.95 4.48 -11.40
C ASP A 100 -1.21 4.50 -10.05
N ILE A 101 -1.75 3.81 -9.03
CA ILE A 101 -1.15 3.73 -7.70
C ILE A 101 -0.63 2.32 -7.43
N CYS A 102 0.25 2.21 -6.45
CA CYS A 102 0.75 0.98 -5.88
C CYS A 102 0.54 1.01 -4.37
N ILE A 103 0.16 -0.13 -3.82
CA ILE A 103 -0.17 -0.29 -2.41
C ILE A 103 0.80 -1.28 -1.81
N PHE A 104 1.37 -0.92 -0.66
CA PHE A 104 2.28 -1.74 0.13
C PHE A 104 1.67 -2.04 1.48
N THR A 105 1.71 -3.31 1.88
CA THR A 105 1.47 -3.77 3.25
C THR A 105 2.75 -4.41 3.77
N VAL A 106 3.24 -3.91 4.91
CA VAL A 106 4.51 -4.34 5.50
C VAL A 106 4.25 -4.90 6.89
N GLY A 107 4.70 -6.12 7.17
CA GLY A 107 4.43 -6.79 8.46
C GLY A 107 5.54 -7.73 8.90
N LYS A 108 5.46 -8.15 10.17
CA LYS A 108 6.42 -9.04 10.83
C LYS A 108 5.66 -9.88 11.87
N ASP A 109 6.26 -10.99 12.29
CA ASP A 109 5.77 -11.90 13.33
C ASP A 109 4.42 -12.55 12.95
N GLU A 110 3.30 -12.05 13.48
CA GLU A 110 1.95 -12.56 13.21
C GLU A 110 1.44 -12.21 11.80
N TYR A 111 2.09 -11.25 11.13
CA TYR A 111 1.81 -10.86 9.76
C TYR A 111 2.85 -11.45 8.81
N ASP A 112 2.65 -12.72 8.47
CA ASP A 112 3.38 -13.39 7.38
C ASP A 112 2.86 -12.93 5.99
N GLU A 113 3.41 -13.52 4.94
CA GLU A 113 3.06 -13.21 3.55
C GLU A 113 1.55 -13.37 3.28
N LEU A 114 0.92 -14.42 3.81
CA LEU A 114 -0.50 -14.71 3.58
C LEU A 114 -1.40 -13.74 4.33
N ALA A 115 -1.07 -13.44 5.58
CA ALA A 115 -1.80 -12.45 6.37
C ALA A 115 -1.73 -11.06 5.70
N LEU A 116 -0.56 -10.68 5.18
CA LEU A 116 -0.39 -9.41 4.47
C LEU A 116 -1.11 -9.37 3.12
N VAL A 117 -1.19 -10.50 2.40
CA VAL A 117 -2.06 -10.61 1.22
C VAL A 117 -3.51 -10.33 1.59
N GLU A 118 -4.00 -10.84 2.72
CA GLU A 118 -5.36 -10.57 3.18
C GLU A 118 -5.59 -9.08 3.48
N VAL A 119 -4.63 -8.43 4.16
CA VAL A 119 -4.66 -6.97 4.38
C VAL A 119 -4.71 -6.22 3.04
N LEU A 120 -3.81 -6.57 2.11
CA LEU A 120 -3.74 -5.92 0.80
C LEU A 120 -5.05 -6.09 0.02
N THR A 121 -5.65 -7.28 0.04
CA THR A 121 -6.93 -7.56 -0.60
C THR A 121 -8.09 -6.78 0.03
N ALA A 122 -8.13 -6.65 1.36
CA ALA A 122 -9.13 -5.83 2.05
C ALA A 122 -9.01 -4.34 1.63
N VAL A 123 -7.78 -3.84 1.54
CA VAL A 123 -7.48 -2.46 1.14
C VAL A 123 -7.82 -2.22 -0.33
N THR A 124 -7.32 -3.03 -1.26
CA THR A 124 -7.55 -2.85 -2.69
C THR A 124 -9.03 -2.97 -3.05
N SER A 125 -9.74 -3.92 -2.44
CA SER A 125 -11.18 -4.08 -2.65
C SER A 125 -12.00 -2.90 -2.13
N SER A 126 -11.62 -2.32 -0.98
CA SER A 126 -12.25 -1.13 -0.42
C SER A 126 -11.96 0.13 -1.24
N ILE A 127 -10.73 0.28 -1.76
CA ILE A 127 -10.38 1.39 -2.65
C ILE A 127 -11.14 1.29 -3.97
N ARG A 128 -11.23 0.08 -4.56
CA ARG A 128 -12.04 -0.16 -5.77
C ARG A 128 -13.51 0.16 -5.53
N ASP A 129 -14.07 -0.19 -4.37
CA ASP A 129 -15.46 0.17 -4.05
C ASP A 129 -15.65 1.69 -3.89
N VAL A 130 -14.70 2.40 -3.28
CA VAL A 130 -14.77 3.87 -3.14
C VAL A 130 -14.61 4.58 -4.50
N CYS A 131 -13.67 4.11 -5.33
CA CYS A 131 -13.34 4.72 -6.61
C CYS A 131 -14.23 4.23 -7.77
N LYS A 132 -15.00 3.15 -7.57
CA LYS A 132 -15.87 2.46 -8.55
C LYS A 132 -15.14 1.91 -9.79
N ARG A 133 -13.81 1.98 -9.82
CA ARG A 133 -12.90 1.47 -10.87
C ARG A 133 -11.48 1.39 -10.32
N ALA A 134 -10.55 0.85 -11.12
CA ALA A 134 -9.12 1.03 -10.88
C ALA A 134 -8.81 2.55 -10.85
N PRO A 135 -8.22 3.07 -9.76
CA PRO A 135 -8.06 4.50 -9.56
C PRO A 135 -6.87 5.05 -10.36
N SER A 136 -7.08 6.20 -11.01
CA SER A 136 -5.96 7.10 -11.31
C SER A 136 -5.58 7.89 -10.06
N GLU A 137 -4.39 8.52 -10.03
CA GLU A 137 -3.99 9.34 -8.88
C GLU A 137 -5.05 10.40 -8.57
N ARG A 138 -5.55 11.08 -9.60
CA ARG A 138 -6.55 12.13 -9.44
C ARG A 138 -7.82 11.60 -8.76
N VAL A 139 -8.36 10.47 -9.22
CA VAL A 139 -9.57 9.87 -8.64
C VAL A 139 -9.32 9.42 -7.20
N PHE A 140 -8.13 8.85 -6.95
CA PHE A 140 -7.72 8.45 -5.62
C PHE A 140 -7.69 9.65 -4.66
N LEU A 141 -7.07 10.75 -5.07
CA LEU A 141 -6.95 11.98 -4.27
C LEU A 141 -8.32 12.65 -4.04
N GLU A 142 -9.20 12.68 -5.05
CA GLU A 142 -10.57 13.19 -4.91
C GLU A 142 -11.38 12.40 -3.87
N LYS A 143 -11.03 11.13 -3.62
CA LYS A 143 -11.68 10.25 -2.63
C LYS A 143 -10.83 9.98 -1.39
N TYR A 144 -9.69 10.66 -1.24
CA TYR A 144 -8.67 10.31 -0.25
C TYR A 144 -9.21 10.26 1.18
N GLY A 145 -10.01 11.23 1.58
CA GLY A 145 -10.61 11.24 2.92
C GLY A 145 -11.48 10.01 3.19
N LYS A 146 -12.25 9.56 2.20
CA LYS A 146 -13.05 8.33 2.32
C LYS A 146 -12.19 7.08 2.34
N VAL A 147 -11.12 7.06 1.54
CA VAL A 147 -10.13 5.97 1.56
C VAL A 147 -9.47 5.88 2.93
N CYS A 148 -9.02 6.99 3.53
CA CYS A 148 -8.46 7.01 4.88
C CYS A 148 -9.40 6.38 5.91
N LEU A 149 -10.70 6.72 5.88
CA LEU A 149 -11.67 6.08 6.75
C LEU A 149 -11.75 4.57 6.52
N CYS A 150 -11.70 4.10 5.27
CA CYS A 150 -11.67 2.66 5.00
C CYS A 150 -10.40 2.01 5.61
N LEU A 151 -9.24 2.65 5.45
CA LEU A 151 -7.98 2.15 6.00
C LEU A 151 -8.01 2.06 7.54
N ASP A 152 -8.55 3.08 8.19
CA ASP A 152 -8.65 3.15 9.65
C ASP A 152 -9.62 2.10 10.22
N GLU A 153 -10.61 1.65 9.44
CA GLU A 153 -11.48 0.52 9.81
C GLU A 153 -10.87 -0.85 9.48
N ILE A 154 -10.08 -0.96 8.41
CA ILE A 154 -9.41 -2.22 8.02
C ILE A 154 -8.28 -2.53 9.01
N VAL A 155 -7.44 -1.54 9.30
CA VAL A 155 -6.30 -1.65 10.21
C VAL A 155 -6.48 -0.72 11.40
N VAL A 156 -6.81 -1.28 12.56
CA VAL A 156 -6.97 -0.52 13.80
C VAL A 156 -5.75 -0.77 14.68
N GLN A 157 -5.00 0.29 15.01
CA GLN A 157 -3.81 0.20 15.86
C GLN A 157 -2.83 -0.90 15.41
N GLY A 158 -2.68 -1.08 14.10
CA GLY A 158 -1.79 -2.11 13.56
C GLY A 158 -2.34 -3.53 13.69
N ARG A 159 -3.67 -3.71 13.72
CA ARG A 159 -4.31 -5.02 13.68
C ARG A 159 -5.34 -5.05 12.56
N LEU A 160 -5.37 -6.14 11.80
CA LEU A 160 -6.40 -6.37 10.80
C LEU A 160 -7.73 -6.65 11.51
N GLU A 161 -8.68 -5.72 11.38
CA GLU A 161 -10.00 -5.81 12.03
C GLU A 161 -11.13 -6.08 11.04
N GLN A 162 -11.02 -5.55 9.81
CA GLN A 162 -12.09 -5.66 8.80
C GLN A 162 -11.53 -6.08 7.44
N THR A 163 -12.04 -7.19 6.92
CA THR A 163 -11.71 -7.70 5.58
C THR A 163 -12.88 -7.59 4.59
N ASP A 164 -14.10 -7.46 5.10
CA ASP A 164 -15.32 -7.33 4.30
C ASP A 164 -15.55 -5.86 3.89
N LYS A 165 -15.40 -5.58 2.58
CA LYS A 165 -15.59 -4.24 2.01
C LYS A 165 -16.99 -3.66 2.23
N ASP A 166 -18.04 -4.49 2.28
CA ASP A 166 -19.41 -4.01 2.48
C ASP A 166 -19.62 -3.56 3.93
N ARG A 167 -18.97 -4.25 4.88
CA ARG A 167 -18.89 -3.85 6.29
C ARG A 167 -18.09 -2.57 6.45
N VAL A 168 -16.89 -2.48 5.88
CA VAL A 168 -16.09 -1.24 5.86
C VAL A 168 -16.89 -0.07 5.29
N ARG A 169 -17.57 -0.27 4.15
CA ARG A 169 -18.42 0.76 3.53
C ARG A 169 -19.53 1.25 4.48
N ARG A 170 -20.12 0.37 5.29
CA ARG A 170 -21.15 0.73 6.27
C ARG A 170 -20.55 1.54 7.44
N LEU A 171 -19.42 1.09 7.98
CA LEU A 171 -18.74 1.74 9.12
C LEU A 171 -18.26 3.15 8.78
N THR A 172 -17.75 3.32 7.57
CA THR A 172 -17.23 4.61 7.10
C THR A 172 -18.32 5.62 6.69
N ARG A 173 -19.62 5.30 6.84
CA ARG A 173 -20.71 6.24 6.51
C ARG A 173 -20.68 7.40 7.51
N LEU A 174 -20.22 8.55 7.04
CA LEU A 174 -20.36 9.79 7.79
C LEU A 174 -21.85 10.12 7.89
N LYS A 175 -22.31 10.48 9.09
CA LYS A 175 -23.63 11.11 9.23
C LYS A 175 -23.60 12.42 8.44
N PRO A 176 -24.63 12.74 7.65
CA PRO A 176 -24.76 14.09 7.10
C PRO A 176 -24.71 15.08 8.27
N LEU A 177 -23.98 16.18 8.12
CA LEU A 177 -24.18 17.33 8.99
C LEU A 177 -25.65 17.73 8.77
N ALA A 178 -26.52 17.39 9.72
CA ALA A 178 -27.89 17.87 9.67
C ALA A 178 -27.80 19.40 9.68
N GLU A 179 -28.28 20.02 8.60
CA GLU A 179 -28.49 21.46 8.58
C GLU A 179 -29.49 21.77 9.70
N GLY A 180 -29.01 22.47 10.72
CA GLY A 180 -29.80 23.03 11.82
C GLY A 180 -29.99 24.51 11.61
#